data_AF-A0A6G1STL8-F1
#
_entry.id   AF-A0A6G1STL8-F1
#
_cell.length_a   1.000
_cell.length_b   1.000
_cell.length_c   1.000
_cell.angle_alpha   90.00
_cell.angle_beta   90.00
_cell.angle_gamma   90.00
#
_symmetry.space_group_name_H-M   'P 1'
#
loop_
_entity.id
_entity.type
_entity.pdbx_description
1 polymer ?
#
loop_
_entity_poly.entity_id
_entity_poly.type
_entity_poly.pdbx_seq_one_letter_code
_entity_poly.pdbx_strand_id
1 'polypeptide(L)' 'MANNPRITMLYRNPTTRLSWQFFGRGQITSDEAQRTAIYDNSPEVERNADPERKGAAIIIDIDRVISRGQVLMER' A
#
# COMPACT_ATOMS: atom_id res chain seq x y z
N MET A 1 -20.29 6.28 -2.69
CA MET A 1 -19.05 5.66 -2.16
C MET A 1 -18.46 4.82 -3.29
N ALA A 2 -17.18 4.98 -3.60
CA ALA A 2 -16.62 4.53 -4.88
C ALA A 2 -16.67 3.00 -5.03
N ASN A 3 -17.51 2.52 -5.96
CA ASN A 3 -17.83 1.11 -6.22
C ASN A 3 -16.69 0.31 -6.90
N ASN A 4 -15.44 0.79 -6.83
CA ASN A 4 -14.31 0.18 -7.50
C ASN A 4 -13.13 0.02 -6.54
N PRO A 5 -12.91 -1.19 -5.98
CA PRO A 5 -11.80 -1.43 -5.07
C PRO A 5 -10.46 -1.58 -5.79
N ARG A 6 -10.40 -1.50 -7.13
CA ARG A 6 -9.16 -1.72 -7.89
C ARG A 6 -8.16 -0.59 -7.61
N ILE A 7 -6.98 -0.95 -7.11
CA ILE A 7 -5.87 -0.05 -6.82
C ILE A 7 -4.62 -0.49 -7.60
N THR A 8 -3.83 0.50 -8.02
CA THR A 8 -2.46 0.29 -8.48
C THR A 8 -1.50 1.10 -7.62
N MET A 9 -0.44 0.46 -7.13
CA MET A 9 0.64 1.10 -6.39
C MET A 9 1.94 0.98 -7.19
N LEU A 10 2.68 2.08 -7.26
CA LEU A 10 3.94 2.16 -7.98
C LEU A 10 5.08 2.41 -7.00
N TYR A 11 5.96 1.43 -6.87
CA TYR A 11 7.21 1.57 -6.14
C TYR A 11 8.35 1.81 -7.13
N ARG A 12 9.19 2.80 -6.86
CA ARG A 12 10.38 3.11 -7.65
C ARG A 12 11.57 3.33 -6.74
N ASN A 13 12.67 2.64 -7.04
CA ASN A 13 13.95 2.86 -6.41
C ASN A 13 14.98 3.23 -7.49
N PRO A 14 15.35 4.51 -7.64
CA PRO A 14 16.27 4.95 -8.68
C PRO A 14 17.69 4.42 -8.47
N THR A 15 18.13 4.25 -7.22
CA THR A 15 19.47 3.77 -6.87
C THR A 15 19.72 2.36 -7.39
N THR A 16 18.76 1.45 -7.19
CA THR A 16 18.82 0.07 -7.70
C THR A 16 18.19 -0.09 -9.07
N ARG A 17 17.64 1.00 -9.63
CA ARG A 17 16.88 1.04 -10.88
C ARG A 17 15.66 0.11 -10.87
N LEU A 18 15.12 -0.25 -9.71
CA LEU A 18 13.95 -1.12 -9.60
C LEU A 18 12.65 -0.31 -9.73
N SER A 19 11.68 -0.86 -10.44
CA SER A 19 10.33 -0.32 -10.52
C SER A 19 9.31 -1.44 -10.50
N TRP A 20 8.37 -1.38 -9.55
CA TRP A 20 7.31 -2.36 -9.38
C TRP A 20 5.94 -1.70 -9.43
N GLN A 21 5.06 -2.32 -10.21
CA GLN A 21 3.65 -1.99 -10.26
C GLN A 21 2.88 -3.12 -9.57
N PHE A 22 2.21 -2.79 -8.49
CA PHE A 22 1.34 -3.69 -7.76
C PHE A 22 -0.10 -3.39 -8.14
N PHE A 23 -0.85 -4.41 -8.53
CA PHE A 23 -2.27 -4.33 -8.83
C PHE A 23 -3.02 -5.16 -7.80
N GLY A 24 -4.13 -4.64 -7.30
CA GLY A 24 -4.90 -5.34 -6.30
C GLY A 24 -6.22 -4.67 -5.97
N ARG A 25 -6.78 -5.11 -4.84
CA ARG A 25 -8.03 -4.58 -4.29
C ARG A 25 -7.76 -3.93 -2.94
N GLY A 26 -8.09 -2.65 -2.82
CA GLY A 26 -7.93 -1.89 -1.60
C GLY A 26 -9.21 -1.79 -0.79
N GLN A 27 -9.07 -1.86 0.52
CA GLN A 27 -10.12 -1.60 1.48
C GLN A 27 -9.58 -0.77 2.65
N ILE A 28 -10.38 0.20 3.11
CA ILE A 28 -10.06 0.93 4.33
C ILE A 28 -10.49 0.05 5.50
N THR A 29 -9.56 -0.24 6.41
CA THR A 29 -9.92 -0.97 7.63
C THR A 29 -10.46 -0.02 8.69
N SER A 30 -11.58 -0.42 9.31
CA SER A 30 -12.15 0.22 10.49
C SER A 30 -11.75 -0.49 11.79
N ASP A 31 -10.97 -1.57 11.71
CA ASP A 31 -10.48 -2.31 12.86
C ASP A 31 -9.34 -1.54 13.54
N GLU A 32 -9.54 -1.15 14.80
CA GLU A 32 -8.59 -0.32 15.54
C GLU A 32 -7.27 -1.03 15.84
N ALA A 33 -7.29 -2.36 16.03
CA ALA A 33 -6.07 -3.13 16.25
C ALA A 33 -5.24 -3.19 14.95
N GLN A 34 -5.88 -3.38 13.80
CA GLN A 34 -5.20 -3.31 12.50
C GLN A 34 -4.65 -1.92 12.22
N ARG A 35 -5.43 -0.86 12.51
CA ARG A 35 -4.99 0.54 12.36
C ARG A 35 -3.76 0.84 13.21
N THR A 36 -3.78 0.42 14.48
CA THR A 36 -2.66 0.60 15.41
C THR A 36 -1.42 -0.16 14.93
N ALA A 37 -1.58 -1.43 14.54
CA ALA A 37 -0.47 -2.22 14.04
C ALA A 37 0.16 -1.61 12.77
N ILE A 38 -0.64 -1.10 11.84
CA ILE A 38 -0.15 -0.42 10.63
C ILE A 38 0.62 0.85 11.01
N TYR A 39 0.05 1.70 11.86
CA TYR A 39 0.72 2.92 12.32
C TYR A 39 2.05 2.61 13.00
N ASP A 40 2.08 1.67 13.94
CA ASP A 40 3.28 1.37 14.73
C ASP A 40 4.42 0.75 13.89
N ASN A 41 4.09 0.04 12.80
CA ASN A 41 5.07 -0.48 11.84
C ASN A 41 5.46 0.52 10.75
N SER A 42 4.81 1.68 10.69
CA SER A 42 5.15 2.72 9.71
C SER A 42 6.46 3.42 10.07
N PRO A 43 7.28 3.84 9.09
CA PRO A 43 8.49 4.62 9.33
C PRO A 43 8.25 5.81 10.24
N GLU A 44 9.23 6.15 11.08
CA GLU A 44 9.12 7.25 12.04
C GLU A 44 8.73 8.58 11.37
N VAL A 45 9.30 8.87 10.20
CA VAL A 45 8.96 10.06 9.41
C VAL A 45 7.49 10.12 9.00
N GLU A 46 6.87 8.97 8.70
CA GLU A 46 5.46 8.89 8.34
C GLU A 46 4.57 9.05 9.58
N ARG A 47 4.94 8.43 10.71
CA ARG A 47 4.25 8.62 12.00
C ARG A 47 4.32 10.07 12.47
N ASN A 48 5.50 10.70 12.37
CA ASN A 48 5.70 12.10 12.75
C ASN A 48 4.90 13.07 11.86
N ALA A 49 4.53 12.66 10.65
CA ALA A 49 3.67 13.44 9.76
C ALA A 49 2.17 13.32 10.10
N ASP A 50 1.77 12.29 10.86
CA ASP A 50 0.39 12.08 11.32
C ASP A 50 0.33 11.79 12.85
N PRO A 51 0.81 12.71 13.71
CA PRO A 51 0.86 12.48 15.15
C PRO A 51 -0.54 12.35 15.78
N GLU A 52 -1.56 12.91 15.12
CA GLU A 52 -2.96 12.86 15.54
C GLU A 52 -3.70 11.63 14.99
N ARG A 53 -3.02 10.75 14.23
CA ARG A 53 -3.56 9.51 13.66
C ARG A 53 -4.84 9.71 12.84
N LYS A 54 -4.92 10.81 12.10
CA LYS A 54 -6.08 11.18 11.27
C LYS A 54 -6.10 10.40 9.94
N GLY A 55 -5.03 9.71 9.59
CA GLY A 55 -4.93 8.87 8.41
C GLY A 55 -5.89 7.68 8.39
N ALA A 56 -6.15 7.18 7.18
CA ALA A 56 -6.88 5.94 6.96
C ALA A 56 -5.88 4.79 6.71
N ALA A 57 -6.06 3.67 7.42
CA ALA A 57 -5.31 2.46 7.15
C ALA A 57 -5.94 1.72 5.96
N ILE A 58 -5.14 1.44 4.93
CA ILE A 58 -5.59 0.75 3.72
C ILE A 58 -4.91 -0.61 3.65
N ILE A 59 -5.72 -1.67 3.53
CA ILE A 59 -5.24 -3.03 3.26
C ILE A 59 -5.41 -3.28 1.76
N ILE A 60 -4.35 -3.72 1.10
CA ILE A 60 -4.36 -4.03 -0.33
C ILE A 60 -4.08 -5.51 -0.53
N ASP A 61 -5.08 -6.20 -1.07
CA ASP A 61 -4.98 -7.57 -1.52
C ASP A 61 -4.32 -7.60 -2.92
N ILE A 62 -3.04 -7.99 -2.98
CA ILE A 62 -2.23 -7.95 -4.21
C ILE A 62 -2.60 -9.10 -5.15
N ASP A 63 -3.08 -8.76 -6.35
CA ASP A 63 -3.46 -9.71 -7.40
C ASP A 63 -2.34 -9.92 -8.43
N ARG A 64 -1.59 -8.87 -8.77
CA ARG A 64 -0.52 -8.94 -9.79
C ARG A 64 0.63 -7.99 -9.49
N VAL A 65 1.85 -8.42 -9.79
CA VAL A 65 3.06 -7.59 -9.71
C VAL A 65 3.77 -7.57 -11.06
N ILE A 66 4.04 -6.37 -11.56
CA ILE A 66 4.78 -6.15 -12.81
C ILE A 66 6.07 -5.38 -12.51
N SER A 67 7.18 -5.84 -13.09
CA SER A 67 8.46 -5.13 -13.10
C SER A 67 8.90 -4.93 -14.53
N ARG A 68 9.11 -3.68 -14.96
CA ARG A 68 9.60 -3.33 -16.32
C ARG A 68 8.88 -4.07 -17.46
N GLY A 69 7.56 -4.23 -17.35
CA GLY A 69 6.72 -4.92 -18.35
C GLY A 69 6.65 -6.45 -18.20
N GLN A 70 7.47 -7.05 -17.33
CA GLN A 70 7.41 -8.47 -17.00
C GLN A 70 6.51 -8.72 -15.79
N VAL A 71 5.65 -9.75 -15.86
CA VAL A 71 4.88 -10.24 -14.72
C VAL A 71 5.80 -11.03 -13.79
N LEU A 72 5.90 -10.60 -12.53
CA LEU A 72 6.65 -11.30 -11.49
C LEU A 72 5.77 -12.22 -10.64
N MET A 73 4.51 -11.84 -10.47
CA MET A 73 3.50 -12.58 -9.71
C MET A 73 2.12 -12.28 -10.30
N GLU A 74 1.26 -13.30 -10.33
CA GLU A 74 -0.16 -13.21 -10.66
C GLU A 74 -0.90 -14.36 -9.95
N ARG A 75 -2.10 -14.10 -9.44
CA ARG A 75 -2.96 -15.09 -8.76
C ARG A 75 -4.34 -15.14 -9.40
#